data_AF-A0A399S556-F1
#
_entry.id   AF-A0A399S556-F1
#
_cell.length_a   1.000
_cell.length_b   1.000
_cell.length_c   1.000
_cell.angle_alpha   90.00
_cell.angle_beta   90.00
_cell.angle_gamma   90.00
#
_symmetry.space_group_name_H-M   'P 1'
#
loop_
_entity.id
_entity.type
_entity.pdbx_description
1 polymer ?
#
loop_
_entity_poly.entity_id
_entity_poly.type
_entity_poly.pdbx_seq_one_letter_code
_entity_poly.pdbx_strand_id
1 'polypeptide(L)' 'MECNVGIVEQKVRVLAGMTLLGVGAYYNSKPVAAVGLIPILTGMLRWCPINAAVGYNGCDTHGN' A
#
# COMPACT_ATOMS: atom_id res chain seq x y z
N MET A 1 -1.60 13.02 12.04
CA MET A 1 -2.18 11.82 11.41
C MET A 1 -1.77 10.65 12.27
N GLU A 2 -2.73 9.99 12.91
CA GLU A 2 -2.43 8.72 13.58
C GLU A 2 -1.89 7.75 12.53
N CYS A 3 -0.70 7.24 12.81
CA CYS A 3 0.00 6.35 11.91
C CYS A 3 -0.50 4.94 12.24
N ASN A 4 -1.31 4.35 11.36
CA ASN A 4 -1.81 2.98 11.52
C ASN A 4 -1.03 1.95 10.68
N VAL A 5 -0.24 2.42 9.71
CA VAL A 5 0.52 1.60 8.75
C VAL A 5 2.01 1.88 8.91
N GLY A 6 2.76 0.86 9.36
CA GLY A 6 4.21 0.97 9.53
C GLY A 6 4.97 1.18 8.23
N ILE A 7 6.24 1.60 8.31
CA ILE A 7 7.07 1.80 7.10
C ILE A 7 7.21 0.51 6.29
N VAL A 8 7.32 -0.65 6.96
CA VAL A 8 7.39 -1.95 6.29
C VAL A 8 6.10 -2.25 5.52
N GLU A 9 4.94 -2.13 6.18
CA GLU A 9 3.64 -2.34 5.53
C GLU A 9 3.39 -1.36 4.38
N GLN A 10 3.78 -0.10 4.54
CA GLN A 10 3.71 0.91 3.50
C GLN A 10 4.55 0.49 2.29
N LYS A 11 5.81 0.08 2.50
CA LYS A 11 6.71 -0.33 1.42
C LYS A 11 6.19 -1.55 0.68
N VAL A 12 5.67 -2.55 1.40
CA VAL A 12 5.09 -3.75 0.79
C VAL A 12 3.91 -3.39 -0.12
N ARG A 13 3.01 -2.52 0.32
CA ARG A 13 1.85 -2.09 -0.48
C ARG A 13 2.25 -1.31 -1.72
N VAL A 14 3.18 -0.36 -1.57
CA VAL A 14 3.68 0.43 -2.70
C VAL A 14 4.43 -0.46 -3.70
N LEU A 15 5.28 -1.37 -3.23
CA LEU A 15 5.98 -2.33 -4.09
C LEU A 15 5.00 -3.23 -4.83
N ALA A 16 4.07 -3.87 -4.12
CA ALA A 16 3.07 -4.74 -4.74
C ALA A 16 2.22 -4.00 -5.79
N GLY A 17 1.80 -2.78 -5.48
CA GLY A 17 1.06 -1.94 -6.42
C GLY A 17 1.88 -1.54 -7.64
N MET A 18 3.16 -1.20 -7.45
CA MET A 18 4.07 -0.86 -8.54
C MET A 18 4.35 -2.08 -9.44
N THR A 19 4.47 -3.28 -8.86
CA THR A 19 4.59 -4.53 -9.62
C THR A 19 3.33 -4.79 -10.44
N LEU A 20 2.14 -4.65 -9.84
CA LEU A 20 0.87 -4.83 -10.55
C LEU A 20 0.65 -3.78 -11.65
N LEU A 21 1.04 -2.53 -11.41
CA LEU A 21 1.05 -1.49 -12.44
C LEU A 21 1.99 -1.84 -13.59
N GLY A 22 3.22 -2.25 -13.30
CA GLY A 22 4.20 -2.63 -14.32
C GLY A 22 3.75 -3.83 -15.15
N VAL A 23 3.22 -4.87 -14.50
CA VAL A 23 2.64 -6.05 -15.16
C VAL A 23 1.43 -5.65 -16.00
N GLY A 24 0.51 -4.86 -15.45
CA GLY A 24 -0.67 -4.37 -16.16
C GLY A 24 -0.30 -3.54 -17.39
N ALA A 25 0.70 -2.67 -17.28
CA ALA A 25 1.22 -1.89 -18.40
C ALA A 25 1.89 -2.78 -19.46
N TYR A 26 2.71 -3.74 -19.04
CA TYR A 26 3.42 -4.65 -19.93
C TYR A 26 2.47 -5.54 -20.76
N TYR A 27 1.44 -6.09 -20.13
CA TYR A 27 0.43 -6.93 -20.80
C TYR A 27 -0.75 -6.13 -21.37
N ASN A 28 -0.66 -4.79 -21.46
CA ASN A 28 -1.75 -3.90 -21.89
C ASN A 28 -3.10 -4.14 -21.17
N SER A 29 -3.02 -4.67 -19.95
CA SER A 29 -4.14 -5.11 -19.14
C SER A 29 -4.60 -3.96 -18.24
N LYS A 30 -5.44 -3.09 -18.82
CA LYS A 30 -6.11 -1.98 -18.13
C LYS A 30 -6.70 -2.33 -16.74
N PRO A 31 -7.40 -3.46 -16.54
CA PRO A 31 -7.94 -3.79 -15.22
C PRO A 31 -6.85 -4.11 -14.20
N VAL A 32 -5.77 -4.77 -14.60
CA VAL A 32 -4.64 -5.10 -13.71
C VAL A 32 -3.89 -3.84 -13.29
N ALA A 33 -3.69 -2.92 -14.24
CA ALA A 33 -3.14 -1.60 -13.94
C ALA A 33 -4.07 -0.79 -13.01
N ALA A 34 -5.39 -0.82 -13.20
CA ALA A 34 -6.31 -0.14 -12.28
C ALA A 34 -6.23 -0.70 -10.84
N VAL A 35 -6.10 -2.03 -10.69
CA VAL A 35 -5.94 -2.66 -9.37
C VAL A 35 -4.62 -2.27 -8.71
N GLY A 36 -3.52 -2.13 -9.46
CA GLY A 36 -2.23 -1.72 -8.93
C GLY A 36 -2.20 -0.31 -8.32
N LEU A 37 -3.12 0.58 -8.74
CA LEU A 37 -3.26 1.94 -8.18
C LEU A 37 -3.81 1.93 -6.73
N ILE A 38 -4.70 1.00 -6.40
CA ILE A 38 -5.34 0.92 -5.07
C ILE A 38 -4.31 0.72 -3.93
N PRO A 39 -3.41 -0.28 -3.98
CA PRO A 39 -2.38 -0.47 -2.95
C PRO A 39 -1.34 0.65 -2.93
N ILE A 40 -1.08 1.34 -4.05
CA ILE A 40 -0.19 2.52 -4.07
C ILE A 40 -0.83 3.68 -3.32
N LEU A 41 -2.08 4.03 -3.65
CA LEU A 41 -2.80 5.14 -3.03
C LEU A 41 -2.98 4.89 -1.53
N THR A 42 -3.37 3.68 -1.13
CA THR A 42 -3.50 3.32 0.28
C THR A 42 -2.15 3.30 1.01
N GLY A 43 -1.06 2.89 0.35
CA GLY A 43 0.29 3.00 0.89
C GLY A 43 0.77 4.45 1.05
N MET A 44 0.46 5.34 0.09
CA MET A 44 0.81 6.77 0.14
C MET A 44 0.07 7.51 1.25
N LEU A 45 -1.20 7.18 1.46
CA LEU A 45 -2.01 7.77 2.52
C LEU A 45 -1.58 7.30 3.93
N ARG A 46 -0.72 6.29 4.04
CA ARG A 46 -0.23 5.69 5.30
C ARG A 46 -1.33 5.39 6.30
N TRP A 47 -2.52 5.13 5.77
CA TRP A 47 -3.73 4.93 6.54
C TRP A 47 -4.54 3.82 5.90
N CYS A 48 -4.84 2.79 6.69
CA CYS A 48 -5.63 1.65 6.25
C CYS A 48 -6.84 1.54 7.18
N PRO A 49 -8.08 1.69 6.66
CA PRO A 49 -9.30 1.65 7.47
C PRO A 49 -9.46 0.31 8.20
N ILE A 50 -8.92 -0.78 7.65
CA ILE A 50 -8.91 -2.09 8.29
C ILE A 50 -8.01 -2.11 9.53
N ASN A 51 -6.83 -1.48 9.48
CA ASN A 51 -5.94 -1.42 10.64
C ASN A 51 -6.59 -0.57 11.74
N ALA A 52 -7.25 0.54 11.35
CA ALA A 52 -8.01 1.38 12.27
C ALA A 52 -9.22 0.65 12.89
N ALA A 53 -9.97 -0.13 12.09
CA ALA A 53 -11.11 -0.91 12.57
C ALA A 53 -10.71 -2.05 13.53
N VAL A 54 -9.52 -2.62 13.35
CA VAL A 54 -8.94 -3.65 14.23
C VAL A 54 -8.20 -3.03 15.43
N GLY A 55 -8.04 -1.70 15.47
CA GLY A 55 -7.26 -1.02 16.52
C GLY A 55 -5.76 -1.32 16.48
N TYR A 56 -5.25 -1.79 15.33
CA TYR A 56 -3.84 -2.11 15.13
C TYR A 56 -3.09 -0.86 14.67
N ASN A 57 -2.03 -0.53 15.40
CA ASN A 57 -1.06 0.49 15.02
C ASN A 57 0.25 -0.19 14.67
N GLY A 58 0.49 -0.37 13.37
CA GLY A 58 1.78 -0.84 12.85
C GLY A 58 2.88 0.21 12.91
N CYS A 59 2.61 1.38 13.50
CA CYS A 59 3.57 2.47 13.63
C CYS A 59 4.31 2.40 14.96
N ASP A 60 5.09 1.34 15.14
CA ASP A 60 6.30 1.37 15.94
C ASP A 60 7.14 0.14 15.59
N THR A 61 8.31 0.36 14.96
CA THR A 61 9.62 -0.14 15.40
C THR A 61 10.67 0.10 14.30
N HIS A 62 11.54 1.07 14.57
CA HIS A 62 12.90 1.23 14.04
C HIS A 62 13.12 1.49 12.53
N GLY A 63 13.56 2.71 12.22
CA GLY A 63 14.04 3.12 10.90
C GLY A 63 14.83 4.42 10.97
N ASN A 64 15.93 4.38 11.74
CA ASN A 64 16.92 5.44 12.08
C ASN A 64 16.53 6.36 13.25
#